data_AF-A0A957Q8S2-F1
#
_entry.id   AF-A0A957Q8S2-F1
#
_cell.length_a   1.000
_cell.length_b   1.000
_cell.length_c   1.000
_cell.angle_alpha   90.00
_cell.angle_beta   90.00
_cell.angle_gamma   90.00
#
_symmetry.space_group_name_H-M   'P 1'
#
loop_
_entity.id
_entity.type
_entity.pdbx_description
1 polymer ?
#
loop_
_entity_poly.entity_id
_entity_poly.type
_entity_poly.pdbx_seq_one_letter_code
_entity_poly.pdbx_strand_id
1 'polypeptide(L)'
;LWPGVDDEYARTNLRTTLYRLRQTLAQAAPDVGDRLLTVTRNTVQFVGEERMVDVLHFQHLNSQEPTAPAIAPLAAAAALYRGELLLGLQVTDAAPFEEWLLLRRELLHQQAVLTLHALCTAYETAG
;
A
#
# COMPACT_ATOMS: atom_id res chain seq x y z
N LEU A 1 6.58 -16.72 0.10
CA LEU A 1 5.16 -16.87 0.49
C LEU A 1 4.79 -18.31 0.84
N TRP A 2 5.48 -19.32 0.29
CA TRP A 2 5.35 -20.71 0.77
C TRP A 2 6.74 -21.38 0.82
N PRO A 3 7.52 -21.19 1.90
CA PRO A 3 8.79 -21.89 2.05
C PRO A 3 8.56 -23.37 2.34
N GLY A 4 9.46 -24.23 1.86
CA GLY A 4 9.40 -25.68 2.15
C GLY A 4 8.41 -26.49 1.31
N VAL A 5 7.71 -25.86 0.36
CA VAL A 5 6.93 -26.57 -0.67
C VAL A 5 7.58 -26.38 -2.05
N ASP A 6 7.44 -27.40 -2.87
CA ASP A 6 7.84 -27.43 -4.26
C ASP A 6 7.01 -26.46 -5.12
N ASP A 7 7.64 -25.99 -6.21
CA ASP A 7 7.12 -24.95 -7.10
C ASP A 7 5.70 -25.22 -7.61
N GLU A 8 5.36 -26.48 -7.85
CA GLU A 8 4.04 -26.88 -8.35
C GLU A 8 2.94 -26.65 -7.30
N TYR A 9 3.22 -26.97 -6.04
CA TYR A 9 2.32 -26.69 -4.93
C TYR A 9 2.22 -25.19 -4.66
N ALA A 10 3.34 -24.45 -4.73
CA ALA A 10 3.33 -23.00 -4.61
C ALA A 10 2.44 -22.33 -5.69
N ARG A 11 2.51 -22.80 -6.94
CA ARG A 11 1.65 -22.30 -8.04
C ARG A 11 0.18 -22.65 -7.82
N THR A 12 -0.12 -23.84 -7.28
CA THR A 12 -1.49 -24.26 -6.96
C THR A 12 -2.09 -23.39 -5.86
N ASN A 13 -1.33 -23.12 -4.80
CA ASN A 13 -1.73 -22.21 -3.73
C ASN A 13 -1.96 -20.80 -4.26
N LEU A 14 -1.06 -20.28 -5.11
CA LEU A 14 -1.23 -18.97 -5.73
C LEU A 14 -2.53 -18.88 -6.55
N ARG A 15 -2.82 -19.86 -7.40
CA ARG A 15 -4.06 -19.89 -8.19
C ARG A 15 -5.30 -19.87 -7.30
N THR A 16 -5.28 -20.66 -6.22
CA THR A 16 -6.39 -20.74 -5.27
C THR A 16 -6.59 -19.41 -4.54
N THR A 17 -5.50 -18.78 -4.07
CA THR A 17 -5.54 -17.48 -3.41
C THR A 17 -6.03 -16.37 -4.34
N LEU A 18 -5.57 -16.34 -5.60
CA LEU A 18 -6.03 -15.37 -6.60
C LEU A 18 -7.52 -15.55 -6.93
N TYR A 19 -7.99 -16.79 -7.03
CA TYR A 19 -9.41 -17.08 -7.22
C TYR A 19 -10.25 -16.55 -6.05
N ARG A 20 -9.84 -16.85 -4.81
CA ARG A 20 -10.52 -16.34 -3.61
C ARG A 20 -10.51 -14.82 -3.56
N LEU A 21 -9.38 -14.18 -3.88
CA LEU A 21 -9.28 -12.73 -3.95
C LEU A 21 -10.27 -12.14 -4.97
N ARG A 22 -10.38 -12.71 -6.17
CA ARG A 22 -11.38 -12.29 -7.17
C ARG A 22 -12.81 -12.44 -6.65
N GLN A 23 -13.13 -13.54 -5.96
CA GLN A 23 -14.45 -13.73 -5.36
C GLN A 23 -14.76 -12.69 -4.29
N THR A 24 -13.81 -12.40 -3.40
CA THR A 24 -13.98 -11.36 -2.36
C THR A 24 -14.19 -9.98 -2.99
N LEU A 25 -13.44 -9.65 -4.04
CA LEU A 25 -13.63 -8.38 -4.76
C LEU A 25 -14.99 -8.32 -5.48
N ALA A 26 -15.45 -9.44 -6.03
CA ALA A 26 -16.77 -9.52 -6.66
C ALA A 26 -17.94 -9.30 -5.69
N GLN A 27 -17.73 -9.54 -4.37
CA GLN A 27 -18.72 -9.19 -3.34
C GLN A 27 -18.87 -7.67 -3.15
N ALA A 28 -17.81 -6.90 -3.37
CA ALA A 28 -17.87 -5.44 -3.28
C ALA A 28 -18.54 -4.84 -4.53
N ALA A 29 -18.18 -5.33 -5.72
CA ALA A 29 -18.88 -5.02 -6.96
C ALA A 29 -18.57 -6.09 -8.04
N PRO A 30 -19.55 -6.44 -8.89
CA PRO A 30 -19.33 -7.37 -9.99
C PRO A 30 -18.13 -6.96 -10.87
N ASP A 31 -17.39 -7.96 -11.33
CA ASP A 31 -16.25 -7.83 -12.26
C ASP A 31 -15.06 -6.96 -11.79
N VAL A 32 -15.09 -6.36 -10.60
CA VAL A 32 -13.98 -5.54 -10.07
C VAL A 32 -12.70 -6.35 -9.94
N GLY A 33 -12.77 -7.61 -9.53
CA GLY A 33 -11.61 -8.49 -9.47
C GLY A 33 -10.93 -8.65 -10.84
N ASP A 34 -11.71 -8.71 -11.92
CA ASP A 34 -11.21 -8.85 -13.29
C ASP A 34 -10.66 -7.53 -13.85
N ARG A 35 -11.24 -6.40 -13.45
CA ARG A 35 -10.75 -5.06 -13.82
C ARG A 35 -9.46 -4.67 -13.09
N LEU A 36 -9.29 -5.10 -11.84
CA LEU A 36 -8.14 -4.73 -11.00
C LEU A 36 -6.96 -5.70 -11.09
N LEU A 37 -7.16 -6.95 -11.52
CA LEU A 37 -6.11 -7.96 -11.53
C LEU A 37 -5.89 -8.54 -12.93
N THR A 38 -4.75 -8.21 -13.53
CA THR A 38 -4.23 -8.89 -14.72
C THR A 38 -3.30 -10.00 -14.29
N VAL A 39 -3.68 -11.25 -14.59
CA VAL A 39 -2.89 -12.44 -14.23
C VAL A 39 -2.46 -13.15 -15.50
N THR A 40 -1.15 -13.36 -15.64
CA THR A 40 -0.57 -14.23 -16.67
C THR A 40 0.01 -15.48 -16.01
N ARG A 41 0.60 -16.37 -16.82
CA ARG A 41 1.32 -17.54 -16.30
C ARG A 41 2.45 -17.16 -15.33
N ASN A 42 3.08 -16.00 -15.54
CA ASN A 42 4.32 -15.63 -14.87
C ASN A 42 4.19 -14.36 -14.01
N THR A 43 3.10 -13.62 -14.15
CA THR A 43 2.93 -12.32 -13.50
C THR A 43 1.54 -12.16 -12.93
N VAL A 44 1.47 -11.42 -11.83
CA VAL A 44 0.23 -10.87 -11.26
C VAL A 44 0.44 -9.37 -11.20
N GLN A 45 -0.48 -8.61 -11.78
CA GLN A 45 -0.44 -7.15 -11.78
C GLN A 45 -1.72 -6.61 -11.16
N PHE A 46 -1.54 -5.67 -10.23
CA PHE A 46 -2.63 -4.86 -9.72
C PHE A 46 -2.75 -3.60 -10.58
N VAL A 47 -3.78 -3.56 -11.42
CA VAL A 47 -4.02 -2.56 -12.46
C VAL A 47 -5.33 -1.82 -12.20
N GLY A 48 -5.67 -0.87 -13.08
CA GLY A 48 -6.91 -0.10 -13.01
C GLY A 48 -6.68 1.32 -12.49
N GLU A 49 -7.32 2.29 -13.12
CA GLU A 49 -7.21 3.72 -12.76
C GLU A 49 -8.01 4.06 -11.50
N GLU A 50 -9.04 3.28 -11.19
CA GLU A 50 -9.86 3.43 -9.98
C GLU A 50 -9.16 2.95 -8.70
N ARG A 51 -7.93 2.43 -8.81
CA ARG A 51 -7.19 1.92 -7.65
C ARG A 51 -6.78 3.10 -6.76
N MET A 52 -7.34 3.14 -5.57
CA MET A 52 -6.92 4.08 -4.54
C MET A 52 -6.07 3.34 -3.51
N VAL A 53 -4.79 3.69 -3.45
CA VAL A 53 -3.84 3.15 -2.46
C VAL A 53 -3.32 4.34 -1.66
N ASP A 54 -3.65 4.38 -0.38
CA ASP A 54 -3.30 5.48 0.53
C ASP A 54 -1.78 5.73 0.57
N VAL A 55 -0.97 4.67 0.63
CA VAL A 55 0.50 4.78 0.60
C VAL A 55 1.00 5.46 -0.67
N LEU A 56 0.44 5.12 -1.84
CA LEU A 56 0.88 5.73 -3.11
C LEU A 56 0.50 7.20 -3.15
N HIS A 57 -0.70 7.55 -2.66
CA HIS A 57 -1.16 8.93 -2.60
C HIS A 57 -0.34 9.75 -1.60
N PHE A 58 -0.06 9.19 -0.42
CA PHE A 58 0.79 9.79 0.61
C PHE A 58 2.19 10.09 0.07
N GLN A 59 2.82 9.11 -0.57
CA GLN A 59 4.15 9.27 -1.15
C GLN A 59 4.16 10.26 -2.31
N HIS A 60 3.10 10.28 -3.14
CA HIS A 60 2.95 11.25 -4.21
C HIS A 60 2.91 12.69 -3.65
N LEU A 61 2.05 12.96 -2.66
CA LEU A 61 1.95 14.29 -2.05
C LEU A 61 3.26 14.74 -1.40
N ASN A 62 3.98 13.82 -0.74
CA ASN A 62 5.29 14.10 -0.15
C ASN A 62 6.44 14.25 -1.16
N SER A 63 6.24 13.80 -2.40
CA SER A 63 7.24 13.95 -3.48
C SER A 63 7.11 15.26 -4.25
N GLN A 64 6.01 16.00 -4.07
CA GLN A 64 5.80 17.27 -4.74
C GLN A 64 6.74 18.33 -4.14
N GLU A 65 7.30 19.19 -4.99
CA GLU A 65 8.07 20.33 -4.50
C GLU A 65 7.18 21.24 -3.65
N PRO A 66 7.67 21.75 -2.50
CA PRO A 66 6.89 22.62 -1.65
C PRO A 66 6.49 23.90 -2.39
N THR A 67 5.22 24.05 -2.74
CA THR A 67 4.66 25.32 -3.21
C THR A 67 4.20 26.11 -1.98
N ALA A 68 4.92 27.18 -1.64
CA ALA A 68 4.59 27.97 -0.44
C ALA A 68 3.30 28.80 -0.64
N PRO A 69 2.36 28.82 0.33
CA PRO A 69 2.30 27.99 1.54
C PRO A 69 1.65 26.61 1.27
N ALA A 70 2.38 25.54 1.58
CA ALA A 70 1.99 24.15 1.28
C ALA A 70 1.08 23.51 2.33
N ILE A 71 0.31 24.29 3.10
CA ILE A 71 -0.49 23.80 4.24
C ILE A 71 -1.49 22.73 3.81
N ALA A 72 -2.30 23.01 2.78
CA ALA A 72 -3.33 22.09 2.31
C ALA A 72 -2.77 20.72 1.84
N PRO A 73 -1.76 20.64 0.96
CA PRO A 73 -1.19 19.35 0.56
C PRO A 73 -0.51 18.61 1.71
N LEU A 74 0.18 19.31 2.62
CA LEU A 74 0.79 18.69 3.81
C LEU A 74 -0.27 18.11 4.76
N ALA A 75 -1.37 18.83 4.99
CA ALA A 75 -2.50 18.34 5.79
C ALA A 75 -3.17 17.12 5.15
N ALA A 76 -3.36 17.14 3.83
CA ALA A 76 -3.90 15.99 3.08
C ALA A 76 -2.99 14.76 3.17
N ALA A 77 -1.67 14.94 3.05
CA ALA A 77 -0.70 13.87 3.22
C ALA A 77 -0.75 13.30 4.65
N ALA A 78 -0.69 14.16 5.67
CA ALA A 78 -0.75 13.74 7.06
C ALA A 78 -2.02 12.92 7.38
N ALA A 79 -3.17 13.30 6.83
CA ALA A 79 -4.44 12.59 7.03
C ALA A 79 -4.48 11.17 6.44
N LEU A 80 -3.65 10.86 5.43
CA LEU A 80 -3.58 9.52 4.82
C LEU A 80 -2.84 8.53 5.74
N TYR A 81 -1.92 9.00 6.58
CA TYR A 81 -1.17 8.16 7.51
C TYR A 81 -1.98 7.89 8.79
N ARG A 82 -2.66 6.75 8.83
CA ARG A 82 -3.59 6.39 9.93
C ARG A 82 -3.04 5.37 10.92
N GLY A 83 -1.75 5.05 10.84
CA GLY A 83 -1.09 4.04 11.66
C GLY A 83 -0.12 3.18 10.86
N GLU A 84 0.32 2.08 11.45
CA GLU A 84 1.28 1.17 10.80
C GLU A 84 0.69 0.50 9.56
N LEU A 85 1.51 0.39 8.51
CA LEU A 85 1.16 -0.29 7.26
C LEU A 85 0.74 -1.75 7.54
N LEU A 86 -0.45 -2.14 7.06
CA LEU A 86 -0.99 -3.50 7.20
C LEU A 86 -0.99 -3.99 8.65
N LEU A 87 -1.35 -3.11 9.60
CA LEU A 87 -1.48 -3.48 11.02
C LEU A 87 -2.41 -4.68 11.17
N GLY A 88 -1.96 -5.69 11.92
CA GLY A 88 -2.71 -6.93 12.16
C GLY A 88 -2.63 -7.98 11.04
N LEU A 89 -2.00 -7.67 9.90
CA LEU A 89 -1.69 -8.69 8.89
C LEU A 89 -0.45 -9.48 9.33
N GLN A 90 -0.58 -10.80 9.34
CA GLN A 90 0.53 -11.74 9.52
C GLN A 90 0.42 -12.82 8.46
N VAL A 91 1.53 -13.12 7.79
CA VAL A 91 1.56 -14.21 6.80
C VAL A 91 2.43 -15.33 7.34
N THR A 92 1.79 -16.46 7.64
CA THR A 92 2.46 -17.65 8.18
C THR A 92 3.60 -18.09 7.27
N ASP A 93 4.74 -18.44 7.87
CA ASP A 93 5.94 -18.90 7.18
C ASP A 93 6.43 -17.95 6.07
N ALA A 94 6.24 -16.64 6.20
CA ALA A 94 6.69 -15.69 5.18
C ALA A 94 7.74 -14.71 5.72
N ALA A 95 8.82 -15.22 6.30
CA ALA A 95 9.89 -14.39 6.87
C ALA A 95 10.39 -13.27 5.92
N PRO A 96 10.64 -13.51 4.61
CA PRO A 96 11.04 -12.42 3.71
C PRO A 96 9.98 -11.33 3.52
N PHE A 97 8.70 -11.67 3.64
CA PHE A 97 7.61 -10.69 3.60
C PHE A 97 7.56 -9.87 4.88
N GLU A 98 7.72 -10.51 6.04
CA GLU A 98 7.73 -9.82 7.33
C GLU A 98 8.93 -8.86 7.46
N GLU A 99 10.11 -9.27 7.01
CA GLU A 99 11.31 -8.40 6.94
C GLU A 99 11.09 -7.20 6.02
N TRP A 100 10.53 -7.44 4.81
CA TRP A 100 10.17 -6.36 3.90
C TRP A 100 9.14 -5.41 4.55
N LEU A 101 8.11 -5.95 5.20
CA LEU A 101 7.05 -5.15 5.82
C LEU A 101 7.59 -4.28 6.95
N LEU A 102 8.50 -4.81 7.78
CA LEU A 102 9.18 -4.05 8.83
C LEU A 102 9.90 -2.83 8.27
N LEU A 103 10.72 -3.01 7.23
CA LEU A 103 11.44 -1.90 6.59
C LEU A 103 10.47 -0.88 5.98
N ARG A 104 9.37 -1.34 5.35
CA ARG A 104 8.37 -0.43 4.76
C ARG A 104 7.62 0.36 5.83
N ARG A 105 7.31 -0.23 6.98
CA ARG A 105 6.68 0.47 8.12
C ARG A 105 7.58 1.59 8.63
N GLU A 106 8.86 1.30 8.84
CA GLU A 106 9.82 2.30 9.31
C GLU A 106 9.95 3.47 8.33
N LEU A 107 10.12 3.18 7.03
CA LEU A 107 10.23 4.22 6.00
C LEU A 107 8.99 5.13 5.95
N LEU A 108 7.79 4.55 6.01
CA LEU A 108 6.54 5.31 6.00
C LEU A 108 6.35 6.12 7.28
N HIS A 109 6.77 5.58 8.42
CA HIS A 109 6.74 6.30 9.69
C HIS A 109 7.64 7.54 9.67
N GLN A 110 8.88 7.38 9.20
CA GLN A 110 9.81 8.50 9.04
C GLN A 110 9.26 9.58 8.09
N GLN A 111 8.67 9.18 6.96
CA GLN A 111 8.01 10.11 6.05
C GLN A 111 6.87 10.87 6.75
N ALA A 112 6.03 10.19 7.52
CA ALA A 112 4.92 10.82 8.22
C ALA A 112 5.36 11.84 9.27
N VAL A 113 6.41 11.52 10.03
CA VAL A 113 7.01 12.45 11.01
C VAL A 113 7.50 13.72 10.31
N LEU A 114 8.18 13.59 9.16
CA LEU A 114 8.66 14.74 8.39
C LEU A 114 7.50 15.57 7.83
N THR A 115 6.46 14.93 7.30
CA THR A 115 5.24 15.63 6.81
C THR A 115 4.59 16.45 7.93
N LEU A 116 4.43 15.86 9.12
CA LEU A 116 3.82 16.53 10.27
C LEU A 116 4.69 17.70 10.76
N HIS A 117 6.01 17.53 10.80
CA HIS A 117 6.92 18.60 11.16
C HIS A 117 6.83 19.77 10.18
N ALA A 118 6.85 19.50 8.87
CA ALA A 118 6.70 20.52 7.83
C ALA A 118 5.34 21.23 7.93
N LEU A 119 4.27 20.50 8.26
CA LEU A 119 2.94 21.08 8.46
C LEU A 119 2.92 22.06 9.64
N CYS A 120 3.55 21.72 10.78
CA CYS A 120 3.70 22.63 11.91
C CYS A 120 4.43 23.91 11.50
N THR A 121 5.59 23.79 10.85
CA THR A 121 6.38 24.94 10.38
C THR A 121 5.59 25.81 9.40
N ALA A 122 4.78 25.22 8.53
CA ALA A 122 3.94 25.96 7.59
C ALA A 122 2.84 26.77 8.32
N TYR A 123 2.25 26.24 9.39
CA TYR A 123 1.32 27.01 10.22
C TYR A 123 2.00 28.11 11.01
N GLU A 124 3.22 27.88 11.53
CA GLU A 124 3.98 28.89 12.28
C GLU A 124 4.40 30.09 11.42
N THR A 125 4.72 29.86 10.14
CA THR A 125 5.14 30.94 9.22
C THR A 125 3.97 31.69 8.59
N ALA A 126 2.76 31.13 8.62
CA ALA A 126 1.55 31.74 8.08
C ALA A 126 0.77 32.58 9.13
N GLY A 127 1.07 32.40 10.42
CA GLY A 127 0.51 33.18 11.54
C GLY A 127 1.38 34.37 11.91
#